data_AF-A0AAP0X8D3-F1
#
_entry.id   AF-A0AAP0X8D3-F1
#
_cell.length_a   1.000
_cell.length_b   1.000
_cell.length_c   1.000
_cell.angle_alpha   90.00
_cell.angle_beta   90.00
_cell.angle_gamma   90.00
#
_symmetry.space_group_name_H-M   'P 1'
#
loop_
_entity.id
_entity.type
_entity.pdbx_description
1 polymer ?
#
loop_
_entity_poly.entity_id
_entity_poly.type
_entity_poly.pdbx_seq_one_letter_code
_entity_poly.pdbx_strand_id
1 'polypeptide(L)'
;MESINGFTSLRELQIACCDAITSLPRGPEFCTSLEELIIQRCSNLMSFPESDLRGLRYLSSLIIAECGKLKGLPEGLQCLTRLEKLFIDGFWEELNSFPNFDGYPTTSPTSTARVVRMA
;
A
#
# COMPACT_ATOMS: atom_id res chain seq x y z
N MET A 1 6.79 13.85 10.97
CA MET A 1 7.20 13.72 9.56
C MET A 1 6.65 14.90 8.81
N GLU A 2 7.51 15.71 8.19
CA GLU A 2 7.07 16.78 7.30
C GLU A 2 6.30 16.20 6.12
N SER A 3 5.20 16.84 5.74
CA SER A 3 4.26 16.33 4.74
C SER A 3 4.96 16.25 3.38
N ILE A 4 4.91 15.09 2.71
CA ILE A 4 5.32 14.97 1.28
C ILE A 4 4.25 15.56 0.34
N ASN A 5 3.63 16.67 0.74
CA ASN A 5 2.64 17.37 -0.07
C ASN A 5 3.36 18.01 -1.27
N GLY A 6 2.77 17.91 -2.47
CA GLY A 6 3.30 18.55 -3.67
C GLY A 6 4.12 17.64 -4.61
N PHE A 7 4.36 16.36 -4.27
CA PHE A 7 4.97 15.39 -5.20
C PHE A 7 3.93 14.80 -6.17
N THR A 8 3.19 15.67 -6.85
CA THR A 8 2.12 15.28 -7.78
C THR A 8 2.62 14.55 -9.03
N SER A 9 3.93 14.59 -9.31
CA SER A 9 4.56 13.89 -10.44
C SER A 9 5.32 12.62 -10.04
N LEU A 10 5.33 12.26 -8.75
CA LEU A 10 6.05 11.08 -8.28
C LEU A 10 5.33 9.81 -8.74
N ARG A 11 6.06 8.95 -9.45
CA ARG A 11 5.57 7.67 -9.98
C ARG A 11 5.98 6.49 -9.10
N GLU A 12 7.14 6.58 -8.47
CA GLU A 12 7.71 5.50 -7.66
C GLU A 12 8.07 6.04 -6.28
N LEU A 13 7.60 5.37 -5.23
CA LEU A 13 7.92 5.70 -3.84
C LEU A 13 8.40 4.43 -3.14
N GLN A 14 9.66 4.45 -2.72
CA GLN A 14 10.25 3.38 -1.92
C GLN A 14 10.56 3.90 -0.52
N ILE A 15 10.09 3.17 0.48
CA ILE A 15 10.32 3.41 1.90
C ILE A 15 10.96 2.12 2.45
N ALA A 16 12.24 2.19 2.80
CA ALA A 16 13.00 1.03 3.26
C ALA A 16 13.73 1.32 4.57
N CYS A 17 13.77 0.34 5.48
CA CYS A 17 14.53 0.40 6.74
C CYS A 17 14.21 1.64 7.61
N CYS A 18 12.95 2.06 7.62
CA CYS A 18 12.52 3.28 8.28
C CYS A 18 11.74 2.98 9.58
N ASP A 19 12.48 2.75 10.66
CA ASP A 19 11.90 2.45 11.97
C ASP A 19 11.32 3.67 12.68
N ALA A 20 11.59 4.89 12.20
CA ALA A 20 10.94 6.09 12.75
C ALA A 20 9.49 6.27 12.24
N ILE A 21 9.10 5.55 11.18
CA ILE A 21 7.80 5.70 10.55
C ILE A 21 6.79 4.82 11.25
N THR A 22 5.77 5.45 11.84
CA THR A 22 4.62 4.76 12.43
C THR A 22 3.41 4.75 11.51
N SER A 23 3.35 5.69 10.55
CA SER A 23 2.31 5.80 9.53
C SER A 23 2.85 6.50 8.27
N LEU A 24 2.29 6.19 7.10
CA LEU A 24 2.65 6.88 5.86
C LEU A 24 2.15 8.35 5.88
N PRO A 25 2.80 9.24 5.11
CA PRO A 25 2.41 10.65 5.07
C PRO A 25 0.96 10.86 4.61
N ARG A 26 0.34 11.94 5.09
CA ARG A 26 -1.04 12.36 4.75
C ARG A 26 -1.00 13.54 3.79
N GLY A 27 -2.00 13.64 2.91
CA GLY A 27 -2.23 14.84 2.12
C GLY A 27 -3.33 14.66 1.07
N PRO A 28 -4.09 15.73 0.74
CA PRO A 28 -5.06 15.72 -0.36
C PRO A 28 -4.39 15.49 -1.73
N GLU A 29 -3.09 15.76 -1.82
CA GLU A 29 -2.24 15.56 -3.00
C GLU A 29 -1.25 14.40 -2.82
N PHE A 30 -1.49 13.49 -1.87
CA PHE A 30 -0.58 12.36 -1.66
C PHE A 30 -0.46 11.55 -2.95
N CYS A 31 0.67 11.74 -3.62
CA CYS A 31 1.17 11.06 -4.81
C CYS A 31 0.05 10.58 -5.75
N THR A 32 -0.80 11.50 -6.23
CA THR A 32 -1.92 11.14 -7.13
C THR A 32 -1.46 10.51 -8.45
N SER A 33 -0.17 10.65 -8.82
CA SER A 33 0.44 10.00 -9.99
C SER A 33 1.28 8.77 -9.65
N LEU A 34 1.22 8.26 -8.41
CA LEU A 34 2.03 7.12 -7.99
C LEU A 34 1.57 5.86 -8.69
N GLU A 35 2.52 5.18 -9.33
CA GLU A 35 2.35 3.92 -10.05
C GLU A 35 2.94 2.74 -9.27
N GLU A 36 3.96 2.97 -8.45
CA GLU A 36 4.61 1.96 -7.62
C GLU A 36 4.89 2.46 -6.19
N LEU A 37 4.49 1.66 -5.21
CA LEU A 37 4.73 1.88 -3.79
C LEU A 37 5.39 0.65 -3.18
N ILE A 38 6.60 0.83 -2.66
CA ILE A 38 7.39 -0.22 -2.02
C ILE A 38 7.67 0.18 -0.58
N ILE A 39 7.27 -0.67 0.37
CA ILE A 39 7.49 -0.48 1.80
C ILE A 39 8.18 -1.73 2.33
N GLN A 40 9.41 -1.58 2.82
CA GLN A 40 10.24 -2.71 3.24
C GLN A 40 10.90 -2.43 4.59
N ARG A 41 10.94 -3.43 5.47
CA ARG A 41 11.72 -3.40 6.71
C ARG A 41 11.41 -2.18 7.59
N CYS A 42 10.13 -1.80 7.67
CA CYS A 42 9.67 -0.68 8.49
C CYS A 42 9.02 -1.24 9.76
N SER A 43 9.83 -1.53 10.78
CA SER A 43 9.40 -2.36 11.93
C SER A 43 8.37 -1.67 12.83
N ASN A 44 8.31 -0.34 12.82
CA ASN A 44 7.36 0.45 13.61
C ASN A 44 6.14 0.92 12.84
N LEU A 45 5.99 0.57 11.56
CA LEU A 45 4.82 0.91 10.76
C LEU A 45 3.63 0.10 11.27
N MET A 46 2.66 0.78 11.89
CA MET A 46 1.50 0.11 12.51
C MET A 46 0.28 0.09 11.61
N SER A 47 0.10 1.16 10.82
CA SER A 47 -1.08 1.33 9.99
C SER A 47 -0.83 2.24 8.79
N PHE A 48 -1.74 2.17 7.84
CA PHE A 48 -1.88 3.15 6.77
C PHE A 48 -2.58 4.42 7.29
N PRO A 49 -2.47 5.57 6.59
CA PRO A 49 -3.19 6.78 6.95
C PRO A 49 -4.71 6.56 6.84
N GLU A 50 -5.52 7.34 7.58
CA GLU A 50 -7.00 7.26 7.55
C GLU A 50 -7.62 7.46 6.16
N SER A 51 -6.90 8.09 5.23
CA SER A 51 -7.30 8.21 3.81
C SER A 51 -7.06 6.93 3.00
N ASP A 52 -6.46 5.92 3.63
CA ASP A 52 -6.56 4.50 3.29
C ASP A 52 -6.13 4.16 1.86
N LEU A 53 -5.14 4.89 1.34
CA LEU A 53 -4.64 4.81 -0.04
C LEU A 53 -5.67 5.12 -1.15
N ARG A 54 -6.89 5.54 -0.82
CA ARG A 54 -7.97 5.79 -1.81
C ARG A 54 -7.63 6.85 -2.86
N GLY A 55 -6.66 7.71 -2.56
CA GLY A 55 -6.14 8.72 -3.49
C GLY A 55 -5.20 8.19 -4.57
N LEU A 56 -4.63 6.99 -4.41
CA LEU A 56 -3.61 6.41 -5.29
C LEU A 56 -4.22 5.72 -6.52
N ARG A 57 -4.99 6.46 -7.32
CA ARG A 57 -5.76 5.90 -8.45
C ARG A 57 -4.90 5.30 -9.58
N TYR A 58 -3.62 5.66 -9.63
CA TYR A 58 -2.68 5.21 -10.65
C TYR A 58 -1.80 4.04 -10.19
N LEU A 59 -1.93 3.62 -8.93
CA LEU A 59 -1.07 2.60 -8.37
C LEU A 59 -1.30 1.27 -9.08
N SER A 60 -0.21 0.72 -9.63
CA SER A 60 -0.16 -0.53 -10.36
C SER A 60 0.65 -1.60 -9.61
N SER A 61 1.60 -1.19 -8.76
CA SER A 61 2.45 -2.07 -7.96
C SER A 61 2.44 -1.62 -6.49
N LEU A 62 2.07 -2.53 -5.59
CA LEU A 62 2.18 -2.36 -4.15
C LEU A 62 2.96 -3.52 -3.55
N ILE A 63 4.09 -3.21 -2.91
CA ILE A 63 4.97 -4.16 -2.25
C ILE A 63 5.09 -3.77 -0.78
N ILE A 64 4.72 -4.67 0.13
CA ILE A 64 4.86 -4.49 1.57
C ILE A 64 5.61 -5.71 2.11
N ALA A 65 6.83 -5.52 2.60
CA ALA A 65 7.64 -6.61 3.14
C ALA A 65 8.23 -6.28 4.52
N GLU A 66 8.34 -7.28 5.39
CA GLU A 66 9.08 -7.19 6.66
C GLU A 66 8.63 -6.02 7.56
N CYS A 67 7.31 -5.81 7.65
CA CYS A 67 6.68 -4.76 8.48
C CYS A 67 5.99 -5.41 9.69
N GLY A 68 6.76 -5.83 10.69
CA GLY A 68 6.29 -6.73 11.76
C GLY A 68 5.13 -6.22 12.62
N LYS A 69 5.01 -4.90 12.84
CA LYS A 69 3.93 -4.29 13.64
C LYS A 69 2.71 -3.85 12.83
N LEU A 70 2.67 -4.13 11.53
CA LEU A 70 1.57 -3.74 10.68
C LEU A 70 0.32 -4.56 11.04
N LYS A 71 -0.71 -3.89 11.55
CA LYS A 71 -1.92 -4.54 12.08
C LYS A 71 -2.94 -4.92 11.02
N GLY A 72 -2.83 -4.33 9.84
CA GLY A 72 -3.82 -4.41 8.79
C GLY A 72 -3.33 -3.77 7.49
N LEU A 73 -3.86 -4.26 6.39
CA LEU A 73 -3.84 -3.53 5.11
C LEU A 73 -4.94 -2.45 5.10
N PRO A 74 -4.83 -1.43 4.24
CA PRO A 74 -5.85 -0.40 4.12
C PRO A 74 -7.12 -0.96 3.47
N GLU A 75 -8.31 -0.64 3.98
CA GLU A 75 -9.59 -1.03 3.34
C GLU A 75 -9.74 -0.41 1.95
N GLY A 76 -9.12 0.75 1.72
CA GLY A 76 -9.09 1.41 0.42
C GLY A 76 -8.23 0.72 -0.64
N LEU A 77 -7.62 -0.44 -0.37
CA LEU A 77 -7.04 -1.31 -1.42
C LEU A 77 -8.04 -1.64 -2.52
N GLN A 78 -9.32 -1.85 -2.16
CA GLN A 78 -10.39 -2.11 -3.12
C GLN A 78 -10.65 -0.94 -4.08
N CYS A 79 -10.19 0.27 -3.74
CA CYS A 79 -10.32 1.45 -4.59
C CYS A 79 -9.17 1.56 -5.61
N LEU A 80 -8.13 0.72 -5.53
CA LEU A 80 -7.00 0.71 -6.44
C LEU A 80 -7.34 -0.06 -7.72
N THR A 81 -8.13 0.56 -8.60
CA THR A 81 -8.66 -0.07 -9.81
C THR A 81 -7.59 -0.45 -10.84
N ARG A 82 -6.37 0.11 -10.74
CA ARG A 82 -5.25 -0.16 -11.64
C ARG A 82 -4.19 -1.08 -11.04
N LEU A 83 -4.41 -1.61 -9.83
CA LEU A 83 -3.44 -2.47 -9.16
C LEU A 83 -3.29 -3.80 -9.93
N GLU A 84 -2.08 -4.08 -10.39
CA GLU A 84 -1.73 -5.30 -11.13
C GLU A 84 -0.82 -6.23 -10.30
N LYS A 85 -0.05 -5.65 -9.38
CA LYS A 85 0.88 -6.38 -8.52
C LYS A 85 0.63 -6.01 -7.06
N LEU A 86 0.28 -7.00 -6.26
CA LEU A 86 0.22 -6.89 -4.82
C LEU A 86 1.14 -7.96 -4.23
N PHE A 87 2.23 -7.52 -3.62
CA PHE A 87 3.17 -8.38 -2.91
C PHE A 87 3.18 -8.02 -1.43
N ILE A 88 2.96 -9.04 -0.62
CA ILE A 88 2.88 -8.92 0.83
C ILE A 88 3.69 -10.07 1.42
N ASP A 89 4.69 -9.74 2.24
CA ASP A 89 5.61 -10.71 2.81
C ASP A 89 6.21 -10.22 4.16
N GLY A 90 6.89 -11.10 4.88
CA GLY A 90 7.49 -10.82 6.18
C GLY A 90 6.43 -10.75 7.26
N PHE A 91 6.18 -11.90 7.89
CA PHE A 91 5.18 -12.18 8.91
C PHE A 91 4.80 -10.96 9.76
N TRP A 92 3.59 -10.49 9.53
CA TRP A 92 2.93 -9.52 10.39
C TRP A 92 2.48 -10.25 11.65
N GLU A 93 3.23 -10.12 12.74
CA GLU A 93 2.92 -10.82 13.99
C GLU A 93 1.55 -10.39 14.56
N GLU A 94 1.10 -9.18 14.21
CA GLU A 94 -0.12 -8.55 14.70
C GLU A 94 -1.26 -8.47 13.65
N LEU A 95 -1.16 -9.13 12.48
CA LEU A 95 -2.23 -9.04 11.49
C LEU A 95 -3.47 -9.82 11.95
N ASN A 96 -4.50 -9.09 12.35
CA ASN A 96 -5.76 -9.67 12.79
C ASN A 96 -6.69 -10.07 11.63
N SER A 97 -6.56 -9.44 10.46
CA SER A 97 -7.37 -9.78 9.29
C SER A 97 -6.72 -9.33 7.98
N PHE A 98 -6.89 -10.13 6.93
CA PHE A 98 -6.71 -9.67 5.55
C PHE A 98 -7.99 -8.96 5.10
N PRO A 99 -7.89 -7.86 4.33
CA PRO A 99 -9.05 -7.22 3.75
C PRO A 99 -9.75 -8.19 2.80
N ASN A 100 -11.07 -8.19 2.85
CA ASN A 100 -11.85 -9.05 1.97
C ASN A 100 -11.84 -8.46 0.56
N PHE A 101 -11.41 -9.25 -0.42
CA PHE A 101 -11.28 -8.83 -1.82
C PHE A 101 -12.51 -9.14 -2.67
N ASP A 102 -13.62 -9.56 -2.05
CA ASP A 102 -14.87 -10.01 -2.67
C ASP A 102 -15.59 -8.97 -3.57
N GLY A 103 -15.04 -7.76 -3.73
CA GLY A 103 -15.58 -6.68 -4.57
C GLY A 103 -14.78 -6.35 -5.83
N TYR A 104 -13.69 -7.08 -6.15
CA TYR A 104 -12.99 -6.85 -7.42
C TYR A 104 -13.93 -7.18 -8.59
N PRO A 105 -14.18 -6.26 -9.54
CA PRO A 105 -14.90 -6.60 -10.74
C PRO A 105 -14.07 -7.62 -11.52
N THR A 106 -14.45 -8.89 -11.44
CA THR A 106 -13.87 -10.01 -12.21
C THR A 106 -14.16 -9.90 -13.72
N THR A 107 -14.62 -8.74 -14.19
CA THR A 107 -15.03 -8.47 -15.57
C THR A 107 -14.17 -7.38 -16.19
N SER A 108 -12.86 -7.60 -16.30
CA SER A 108 -12.08 -7.04 -17.40
C SER A 108 -11.01 -8.05 -17.82
N PRO A 109 -10.79 -8.30 -19.12
CA PRO A 109 -9.82 -9.31 -19.57
C PRO A 109 -8.34 -8.94 -19.35
N THR A 110 -8.02 -7.84 -18.66
CA THR A 110 -6.67 -7.24 -18.71
C THR A 110 -6.02 -6.92 -17.37
N SER A 111 -6.74 -6.90 -16.24
CA SER A 111 -6.12 -6.61 -14.93
C SER A 111 -6.12 -7.85 -14.05
N THR A 112 -5.10 -8.70 -14.22
CA THR A 112 -4.83 -9.80 -13.30
C THR A 112 -3.96 -9.24 -12.17
N ALA A 113 -4.59 -8.66 -11.15
CA ALA A 113 -3.89 -8.40 -9.90
C ALA A 113 -3.40 -9.74 -9.33
N ARG A 114 -2.12 -10.08 -9.51
CA ARG A 114 -1.55 -11.30 -8.92
C ARG A 114 -1.26 -10.99 -7.46
N VAL A 115 -2.20 -11.35 -6.59
CA VAL A 115 -1.96 -11.38 -5.15
C VAL A 115 -1.02 -12.56 -4.88
N VAL A 116 0.28 -12.27 -4.74
CA VAL A 116 1.26 -13.28 -4.37
C VAL A 116 1.39 -13.21 -2.85
N ARG A 117 0.73 -14.14 -2.17
CA ARG A 117 0.95 -14.41 -0.74
C ARG A 117 2.07 -15.44 -0.65
N MET A 118 3.26 -15.03 -0.25
CA MET A 118 4.29 -15.99 0.16
C MET A 118 4.24 -16.12 1.68
N ALA A 119 4.34 -17.38 2.11
CA ALA A 119 4.26 -17.81 3.50
C ALA A 119 5.66 -17.94 4.09
#